data_AF-A0A2S9A2M2-F1
#
_entry.id   AF-A0A2S9A2M2-F1
#
_cell.length_a   1.000
_cell.length_b   1.000
_cell.length_c   1.000
_cell.angle_alpha   90.00
_cell.angle_beta   90.00
_cell.angle_gamma   90.00
#
_symmetry.space_group_name_H-M   'P 1'
#
loop_
_entity.id
_entity.type
_entity.pdbx_description
1 polymer ?
#
loop_
_entity_poly.entity_id
_entity_poly.type
_entity_poly.pdbx_seq_one_letter_code
_entity_poly.pdbx_strand_id
1 'polypeptide(L)'
;MGTWGPGNFEDDTAADGLGEITDDLIAKISEQFADEDDDTALEPDEWGGSMVPAWLELLTDLGSAGRVGATFPASTTIETWRDRYLRVWDEYIDELDPDEDYRVDRLRVLTSTFERALALAHKREA
;
A
#
# COMPACT_ATOMS: atom_id res chain seq x y z
N MET A 1 14.27 16.03 -21.55
CA MET A 1 13.76 17.34 -21.97
C MET A 1 12.60 17.59 -21.03
N GLY A 2 12.72 18.55 -20.11
CA GLY A 2 11.80 18.69 -18.99
C GLY A 2 10.37 18.99 -19.43
N THR A 3 9.40 18.50 -18.67
CA THR A 3 7.99 18.78 -18.91
C THR A 3 7.71 20.15 -18.31
N TRP A 4 7.44 21.15 -19.16
CA TRP A 4 7.10 22.50 -18.74
C TRP A 4 5.70 22.84 -19.24
N GLY A 5 4.74 22.87 -18.32
CA GLY A 5 3.38 23.27 -18.57
C GLY A 5 2.82 24.11 -17.41
N PRO A 6 1.65 24.74 -17.58
CA PRO A 6 1.07 25.61 -16.55
C PRO A 6 0.53 24.87 -15.32
N GLY A 7 0.42 23.53 -15.35
CA GLY A 7 -0.09 22.73 -14.24
C GLY A 7 0.94 22.48 -13.12
N ASN A 8 0.46 22.28 -11.88
CA ASN A 8 1.33 22.09 -10.70
C ASN A 8 2.30 20.90 -10.79
N PHE A 9 1.99 19.89 -11.60
CA PHE A 9 2.84 18.70 -11.82
C PHE A 9 3.37 18.63 -13.26
N GLU A 10 3.24 19.71 -14.02
CA GLU A 10 3.91 19.90 -15.32
C GLU A 10 5.23 20.66 -15.11
N ASP A 11 5.97 20.22 -14.10
CA ASP A 11 7.25 20.74 -13.62
C ASP A 11 8.08 19.55 -13.12
N ASP A 12 9.31 19.40 -13.61
CA ASP A 12 10.16 18.25 -13.27
C ASP A 12 10.46 18.19 -11.76
N THR A 13 10.62 19.34 -11.09
CA THR A 13 10.88 19.39 -9.64
C THR A 13 9.68 18.87 -8.85
N ALA A 14 8.46 19.22 -9.28
CA ALA A 14 7.23 18.70 -8.68
C ALA A 14 7.05 17.19 -8.92
N ALA A 15 7.47 16.70 -10.10
CA ALA A 15 7.47 15.26 -10.39
C ALA A 15 8.47 14.50 -9.50
N ASP A 16 9.69 15.01 -9.34
CA ASP A 16 10.71 14.43 -8.46
C ASP A 16 10.22 14.40 -7.01
N GLY A 17 9.65 15.52 -6.52
CA GLY A 17 9.09 15.59 -5.17
C GLY A 17 7.91 14.64 -4.94
N LEU A 18 7.08 14.38 -5.97
CA LEU A 18 6.05 13.34 -5.87
C LEU A 18 6.65 11.94 -5.80
N GLY A 19 7.71 11.68 -6.56
CA GLY A 19 8.46 10.42 -6.50
C GLY A 19 9.03 10.15 -5.12
N GLU A 20 9.65 11.15 -4.48
CA GLU A 20 10.15 11.03 -3.11
C GLU A 20 9.05 10.67 -2.11
N ILE A 21 7.85 11.26 -2.23
CA ILE A 21 6.71 10.96 -1.36
C ILE A 21 6.21 9.53 -1.57
N THR A 22 6.09 9.08 -2.82
CA THR A 22 5.63 7.71 -3.10
C THR A 22 6.68 6.68 -2.71
N ASP A 23 7.97 6.96 -2.92
CA ASP A 23 9.07 6.09 -2.49
C ASP A 23 9.15 5.96 -0.96
N ASP A 24 8.92 7.04 -0.21
CA ASP A 24 8.85 7.00 1.26
C ASP A 24 7.67 6.12 1.75
N LEU A 25 6.50 6.21 1.11
CA LEU A 25 5.38 5.31 1.42
C LEU A 25 5.72 3.85 1.12
N ILE A 26 6.36 3.58 -0.01
CA ILE A 26 6.80 2.23 -0.39
C ILE A 26 7.82 1.70 0.62
N ALA A 27 8.78 2.52 1.04
CA ALA A 27 9.78 2.14 2.03
C ALA A 27 9.15 1.80 3.39
N LYS A 28 8.22 2.64 3.87
CA LYS A 28 7.47 2.40 5.12
C LYS A 28 6.69 1.10 5.09
N ILE A 29 6.00 0.80 3.98
CA ILE A 29 5.30 -0.48 3.81
C ILE A 29 6.31 -1.62 3.81
N SER A 30 7.34 -1.55 2.97
CA SER A 30 8.36 -2.58 2.82
C SER A 30 9.05 -2.93 4.15
N GLU A 31 9.32 -1.93 4.98
CA GLU A 31 9.92 -2.10 6.31
C GLU A 31 9.07 -3.01 7.22
N GLN A 32 7.74 -2.95 7.13
CA GLN A 32 6.86 -3.82 7.93
C GLN A 32 6.91 -5.29 7.48
N PHE A 33 7.41 -5.56 6.27
CA PHE A 33 7.58 -6.91 5.72
C PHE A 33 9.06 -7.37 5.69
N ALA A 34 9.98 -6.58 6.23
CA ALA A 34 11.42 -6.79 6.04
C ALA A 34 11.98 -7.98 6.82
N ASP A 35 11.43 -8.27 8.00
CA ASP A 35 11.75 -9.50 8.73
C ASP A 35 10.90 -10.63 8.16
N GLU A 36 11.52 -11.66 7.58
CA GLU A 36 10.81 -12.81 6.98
C GLU A 36 10.42 -13.88 8.00
N ASP A 37 11.05 -13.85 9.19
CA ASP A 37 10.88 -14.85 10.25
C ASP A 37 9.98 -14.34 11.40
N ASP A 38 9.66 -13.05 11.42
CA ASP A 38 8.81 -12.39 12.42
C ASP A 38 7.66 -11.60 11.77
N ASP A 39 6.43 -11.96 12.12
CA ASP A 39 5.19 -11.31 11.66
C ASP A 39 4.61 -10.30 12.66
N THR A 40 5.24 -10.12 13.83
CA THR A 40 4.71 -9.29 14.93
C THR A 40 4.30 -7.90 14.44
N ALA A 41 5.12 -7.25 13.61
CA ALA A 41 4.84 -5.91 13.09
C ALA A 41 3.51 -5.80 12.29
N LEU A 42 3.03 -6.91 11.73
CA LEU A 42 1.83 -6.99 10.90
C LEU A 42 0.57 -7.40 11.69
N GLU A 43 0.71 -7.81 12.96
CA GLU A 43 -0.41 -8.20 13.80
C GLU A 43 -1.46 -7.08 13.91
N PRO A 44 -2.77 -7.37 13.99
CA PRO A 44 -3.82 -6.36 13.83
C PRO A 44 -3.80 -5.21 14.85
N ASP A 45 -3.24 -5.43 16.03
CA ASP A 45 -3.08 -4.45 17.11
C ASP A 45 -1.69 -3.78 17.14
N GLU A 46 -0.80 -4.17 16.22
CA GLU A 46 0.51 -3.56 16.03
C GLU A 46 0.49 -2.42 15.01
N TRP A 47 1.57 -1.62 15.03
CA TRP A 47 1.66 -0.42 14.20
C TRP A 47 1.54 -0.71 12.70
N GLY A 48 2.26 -1.72 12.20
CA GLY A 48 2.20 -2.11 10.79
C GLY A 48 0.86 -2.73 10.41
N GLY A 49 0.23 -3.49 11.31
CA GLY A 49 -1.14 -3.98 11.16
C GLY A 49 -2.14 -2.86 10.87
N SER A 50 -2.00 -1.71 11.52
CA SER A 50 -2.85 -0.54 11.24
C SER A 50 -2.41 0.26 10.02
N MET A 51 -1.10 0.49 9.87
CA MET A 51 -0.57 1.49 8.95
C MET A 51 -0.32 1.00 7.52
N VAL A 52 0.00 -0.29 7.32
CA VAL A 52 0.19 -0.86 5.98
C VAL A 52 -1.00 -0.61 5.06
N PRO A 53 -2.25 -0.97 5.41
CA PRO A 53 -3.39 -0.73 4.52
C PRO A 53 -3.64 0.77 4.29
N ALA A 54 -3.41 1.62 5.29
CA ALA A 54 -3.60 3.06 5.16
C ALA A 54 -2.57 3.70 4.21
N TRP A 55 -1.29 3.34 4.33
CA TRP A 55 -0.25 3.79 3.41
C TRP A 55 -0.47 3.26 2.00
N LEU A 56 -0.87 2.00 1.86
CA LEU A 56 -1.16 1.41 0.55
C LEU A 56 -2.34 2.09 -0.14
N GLU A 57 -3.39 2.45 0.60
CA GLU A 57 -4.53 3.22 0.08
C GLU A 57 -4.10 4.61 -0.41
N LEU A 58 -3.34 5.34 0.40
CA LEU A 58 -2.78 6.64 0.02
C LEU A 58 -1.88 6.56 -1.22
N LEU A 59 -0.99 5.56 -1.25
CA LEU A 59 -0.11 5.31 -2.38
C LEU A 59 -0.90 4.99 -3.65
N THR A 60 -1.96 4.20 -3.53
CA THR A 60 -2.86 3.85 -4.64
C THR A 60 -3.59 5.07 -5.17
N ASP A 61 -4.09 5.96 -4.31
CA ASP A 61 -4.75 7.19 -4.71
C ASP A 61 -3.79 8.16 -5.40
N LEU A 62 -2.56 8.30 -4.87
CA LEU A 62 -1.50 9.11 -5.48
C LEU A 62 -1.10 8.55 -6.86
N GLY A 63 -0.87 7.24 -6.96
CA GLY A 63 -0.49 6.57 -8.20
C GLY A 63 -1.61 6.54 -9.25
N SER A 64 -2.88 6.59 -8.84
CA SER A 64 -4.05 6.63 -9.73
C SER A 64 -4.34 8.01 -10.30
N ALA A 65 -3.78 9.07 -9.72
CA ALA A 65 -4.07 10.46 -10.09
C ALA A 65 -3.54 10.87 -11.48
N GLY A 66 -2.77 10.01 -12.16
CA GLY A 66 -2.23 10.29 -13.51
C GLY A 66 -1.15 11.37 -13.54
N ARG A 67 -0.53 11.68 -12.39
CA ARG A 67 0.55 12.66 -12.27
C ARG A 67 1.88 12.01 -12.64
N VAL A 68 2.73 12.76 -13.34
CA VAL A 68 4.11 12.35 -13.63
C VAL A 68 4.92 12.33 -12.34
N GLY A 69 5.85 11.38 -12.21
CA GLY A 69 6.77 11.27 -11.07
C GLY A 69 6.36 10.27 -10.00
N ALA A 70 5.07 9.94 -9.87
CA ALA A 70 4.63 8.92 -8.91
C ALA A 70 5.22 7.54 -9.25
N THR A 71 5.94 6.96 -8.30
CA THR A 71 6.43 5.59 -8.33
C THR A 71 5.37 4.64 -7.75
N PHE A 72 5.48 3.35 -8.06
CA PHE A 72 4.57 2.33 -7.58
C PHE A 72 5.25 0.96 -7.56
N PRO A 73 5.00 0.10 -6.55
CA PRO A 73 5.57 -1.24 -6.51
C PRO A 73 5.12 -2.12 -7.68
N ALA A 74 5.92 -3.13 -8.00
CA ALA A 74 5.53 -4.16 -8.95
C ALA A 74 4.35 -4.97 -8.41
N SER A 75 3.52 -5.50 -9.30
CA SER A 75 2.35 -6.32 -8.94
C SER A 75 2.75 -7.51 -8.07
N THR A 76 3.83 -8.20 -8.42
CA THR A 76 4.36 -9.35 -7.65
C THR A 76 4.74 -9.00 -6.21
N THR A 77 5.24 -7.78 -5.97
CA THR A 77 5.56 -7.29 -4.63
C THR A 77 4.27 -7.08 -3.82
N ILE A 78 3.25 -6.47 -4.43
CA ILE A 78 1.95 -6.23 -3.77
C ILE A 78 1.22 -7.55 -3.51
N GLU A 79 1.32 -8.55 -4.41
CA GLU A 79 0.76 -9.89 -4.18
C GLU A 79 1.38 -10.54 -2.95
N THR A 80 2.71 -10.47 -2.84
CA THR A 80 3.45 -10.99 -1.69
C THR A 80 3.01 -10.31 -0.39
N TRP A 81 2.90 -8.98 -0.38
CA TRP A 81 2.42 -8.23 0.79
C TRP A 81 0.97 -8.58 1.14
N ARG A 82 0.07 -8.67 0.15
CA ARG A 82 -1.33 -9.04 0.35
C ARG A 82 -1.42 -10.40 1.04
N ASP A 83 -0.76 -11.40 0.48
CA ASP A 83 -0.89 -12.78 0.93
C ASP A 83 -0.33 -12.93 2.35
N ARG A 84 0.80 -12.29 2.65
CA ARG A 84 1.38 -12.28 4.00
C ARG A 84 0.51 -11.51 5.00
N TYR A 85 0.10 -10.28 4.67
CA TYR A 85 -0.70 -9.45 5.57
C TYR A 85 -2.05 -10.07 5.90
N LEU A 86 -2.78 -10.58 4.89
CA LEU A 86 -4.10 -11.19 5.12
C LEU A 86 -4.01 -12.49 5.91
N ARG A 87 -2.94 -13.26 5.73
CA ARG A 87 -2.66 -14.45 6.55
C ARG A 87 -2.46 -14.07 8.02
N VAL A 88 -1.55 -13.12 8.30
CA VAL A 88 -1.28 -12.67 9.69
C VAL A 88 -2.55 -12.10 10.31
N TRP A 89 -3.31 -11.30 9.56
CA TRP A 89 -4.57 -10.75 10.08
C TRP A 89 -5.56 -11.86 10.46
N ASP A 90 -5.75 -12.89 9.62
CA ASP A 90 -6.67 -14.00 9.92
C ASP A 90 -6.19 -14.88 11.08
N GLU A 91 -4.88 -15.08 11.23
CA GLU A 91 -4.29 -15.87 12.32
C GLU A 91 -4.47 -15.22 13.70
N TYR A 92 -4.44 -13.89 13.77
CA TYR A 92 -4.37 -13.16 15.05
C TYR A 92 -5.66 -12.44 15.45
N ILE A 93 -6.53 -12.10 14.49
CA ILE A 93 -7.69 -11.26 14.79
C ILE A 93 -8.61 -11.87 15.85
N ASP A 94 -8.75 -13.20 15.90
CA ASP A 94 -9.61 -13.89 16.87
C ASP A 94 -9.06 -13.79 18.30
N GLU A 95 -7.76 -13.57 18.50
CA GLU A 95 -7.16 -13.34 19.83
C GLU A 95 -7.59 -12.00 20.43
N LEU A 96 -8.06 -11.07 19.59
CA LEU A 96 -8.56 -9.76 19.99
C LEU A 96 -10.07 -9.73 20.28
N ASP A 97 -10.74 -10.89 20.23
CA ASP A 97 -12.19 -11.06 20.47
C ASP A 97 -13.09 -10.06 19.71
N PRO A 98 -12.97 -9.97 18.37
CA PRO A 98 -13.74 -9.05 17.56
C PRO A 98 -15.22 -9.46 17.46
N ASP A 99 -16.10 -8.48 17.26
CA ASP A 99 -17.46 -8.77 16.81
C ASP A 99 -17.42 -9.45 15.42
N GLU A 100 -18.29 -10.45 15.18
CA GLU A 100 -18.34 -11.20 13.91
C GLU A 100 -18.54 -10.29 12.70
N ASP A 101 -19.44 -9.30 12.83
CA ASP A 101 -19.69 -8.30 11.78
C ASP A 101 -18.44 -7.45 11.50
N TYR A 102 -17.69 -7.08 12.54
CA TYR A 102 -16.44 -6.34 12.38
C TYR A 102 -15.41 -7.16 11.62
N ARG A 103 -15.25 -8.46 11.95
CA ARG A 103 -14.32 -9.35 11.24
C ARG A 103 -14.64 -9.40 9.75
N VAL A 104 -15.90 -9.63 9.40
CA VAL A 104 -16.34 -9.73 8.00
C VAL A 104 -16.15 -8.41 7.25
N ASP A 105 -16.56 -7.29 7.85
CA ASP A 105 -16.46 -5.99 7.19
C ASP A 105 -15.02 -5.52 7.07
N ARG A 106 -14.19 -5.76 8.09
CA ARG A 106 -12.77 -5.38 8.06
C ARG A 106 -12.01 -6.20 7.02
N LEU A 107 -12.24 -7.51 6.93
CA LEU A 107 -11.61 -8.35 5.91
C LEU A 107 -11.96 -7.85 4.50
N ARG A 108 -13.23 -7.48 4.26
CA ARG A 108 -13.66 -6.92 2.97
C ARG A 108 -12.90 -5.64 2.62
N VAL A 109 -12.72 -4.74 3.59
CA VAL A 109 -11.95 -3.50 3.39
C VAL A 109 -10.49 -3.82 3.05
N LEU A 110 -9.83 -4.67 3.84
CA LEU A 110 -8.43 -5.03 3.63
C LEU A 110 -8.22 -5.68 2.25
N THR A 111 -9.04 -6.65 1.88
CA THR A 111 -8.98 -7.29 0.56
C THR A 111 -9.18 -6.26 -0.55
N SER A 112 -10.19 -5.39 -0.45
CA SER A 112 -10.45 -4.37 -1.47
C SER A 112 -9.29 -3.38 -1.62
N THR A 113 -8.61 -3.01 -0.53
CA THR A 113 -7.43 -2.13 -0.56
C THR A 113 -6.30 -2.75 -1.38
N PHE A 114 -5.96 -4.02 -1.14
CA PHE A 114 -4.92 -4.71 -1.92
C PHE A 114 -5.34 -4.95 -3.38
N GLU A 115 -6.59 -5.31 -3.64
CA GLU A 115 -7.10 -5.50 -5.01
C GLU A 115 -7.03 -4.21 -5.84
N ARG A 116 -7.37 -3.06 -5.25
CA ARG A 116 -7.22 -1.75 -5.91
C ARG A 116 -5.77 -1.45 -6.25
N ALA A 117 -4.85 -1.72 -5.32
CA ALA A 117 -3.41 -1.51 -5.54
C ALA A 117 -2.88 -2.44 -6.65
N LEU A 118 -3.27 -3.71 -6.66
CA LEU A 118 -2.90 -4.67 -7.70
C LEU A 118 -3.42 -4.29 -9.08
N ALA A 119 -4.68 -3.87 -9.16
CA ALA A 119 -5.26 -3.42 -10.42
C ALA A 119 -4.47 -2.23 -11.00
N LEU A 120 -4.03 -1.31 -10.15
CA LEU A 120 -3.17 -0.19 -10.56
C LEU A 120 -1.77 -0.68 -11.01
N ALA A 121 -1.12 -1.57 -10.24
CA ALA A 121 0.19 -2.11 -10.60
C ALA A 121 0.16 -2.80 -11.98
N HIS A 122 -0.79 -3.70 -12.21
CA HIS A 122 -0.94 -4.38 -13.49
C HIS A 122 -1.19 -3.41 -14.65
N LYS A 123 -1.98 -2.36 -14.43
CA LYS A 123 -2.22 -1.34 -15.46
C LYS A 123 -0.94 -0.57 -15.82
N ARG A 124 -0.02 -0.39 -14.86
CA ARG A 124 1.24 0.32 -15.07
C ARG A 124 2.33 -0.55 -15.72
N GLU A 125 2.19 -1.87 -15.60
CA GLU A 125 3.12 -2.86 -16.18
C GLU A 125 2.74 -3.29 -17.61
N ALA A 126 1.50 -3.04 -18.04
CA ALA A 126 0.96 -3.37 -19.36
C ALA A 126 1.39 -2.38 -20.45
#